data_AF-A0AAE3ZKB9-F1
#
_entry.id   AF-A0AAE3ZKB9-F1
#
_cell.length_a   1.000
_cell.length_b   1.000
_cell.length_c   1.000
_cell.angle_alpha   90.00
_cell.angle_beta   90.00
_cell.angle_gamma   90.00
#
_symmetry.space_group_name_H-M   'P 1'
#
loop_
_entity.id
_entity.type
_entity.pdbx_description
1 polymer ?
#
loop_
_entity_poly.entity_id
_entity_poly.type
_entity_poly.pdbx_seq_one_letter_code
_entity_poly.pdbx_strand_id
1 'polypeptide(L)'
;MSEIYEFMMDADGNGTDDHVIAEEYADGSILTVADLDNDGLADVATYDVDGDGIAEETYEVPGGYTSLAAEEVSVTYTETVTYTSY
;
A
#
# COMPACT_ATOMS: atom_id res chain seq x y z
N MET A 1 5.71 15.94 9.78
CA MET A 1 4.56 15.15 10.25
C MET A 1 4.10 14.39 9.04
N SER A 2 3.87 13.08 9.15
CA SER A 2 3.21 12.36 8.07
C SER A 2 1.72 12.63 8.12
N GLU A 3 1.07 12.57 6.96
CA GLU A 3 -0.38 12.62 6.83
C GLU A 3 -0.87 11.29 6.29
N ILE A 4 -1.88 10.73 6.95
CA ILE A 4 -2.50 9.46 6.56
C ILE A 4 -3.85 9.76 5.93
N TYR A 5 -4.05 9.18 4.75
CA TYR A 5 -5.25 9.26 3.94
C TYR A 5 -5.83 7.87 3.78
N GLU A 6 -7.13 7.72 4.01
CA GLU A 6 -7.85 6.44 3.88
C GLU A 6 -8.98 6.58 2.89
N PHE A 7 -9.13 5.58 2.02
CA PHE A 7 -10.13 5.56 0.96
C PHE A 7 -10.61 4.14 0.67
N MET A 8 -11.86 4.05 0.23
CA MET A 8 -12.46 2.81 -0.27
C MET A 8 -12.71 3.02 -1.76
N MET A 9 -12.03 2.27 -2.62
CA MET A 9 -12.18 2.38 -4.06
C MET A 9 -11.92 1.04 -4.74
N ASP A 10 -12.60 0.78 -5.85
CA ASP A 10 -12.30 -0.36 -6.74
C ASP A 10 -10.95 -0.15 -7.42
N ALA A 11 -9.87 -0.65 -6.81
CA ALA A 11 -8.48 -0.44 -7.22
C ALA A 11 -8.06 -1.45 -8.30
N ASP A 12 -8.58 -2.68 -8.28
CA ASP A 12 -8.30 -3.72 -9.27
C ASP A 12 -9.33 -3.81 -10.43
N GLY A 13 -10.46 -3.10 -10.32
CA GLY A 13 -11.53 -3.08 -11.33
C GLY A 13 -12.46 -4.30 -11.27
N ASN A 14 -12.51 -5.01 -10.14
CA ASN A 14 -13.37 -6.18 -9.94
C ASN A 14 -14.82 -5.80 -9.56
N GLY A 15 -15.09 -4.53 -9.28
CA GLY A 15 -16.41 -4.01 -8.93
C GLY A 15 -16.78 -4.11 -7.45
N THR A 16 -15.82 -4.42 -6.58
CA THR A 16 -15.90 -4.26 -5.12
C THR A 16 -14.95 -3.15 -4.68
N ASP A 17 -15.33 -2.42 -3.62
CA ASP A 17 -14.44 -1.39 -3.08
C ASP A 17 -13.32 -2.07 -2.28
N ASP A 18 -12.07 -1.75 -2.62
CA ASP A 18 -10.86 -2.16 -1.93
C ASP A 18 -10.50 -1.15 -0.85
N HIS A 19 -9.89 -1.61 0.23
CA HIS A 19 -9.42 -0.72 1.29
C HIS A 19 -8.02 -0.23 0.96
N VAL A 20 -7.86 1.08 0.82
CA VAL A 20 -6.59 1.67 0.42
C VAL A 20 -6.20 2.81 1.35
N ILE A 21 -4.94 2.82 1.76
CA ILE A 21 -4.36 3.80 2.67
C ILE A 21 -3.12 4.40 2.02
N ALA A 22 -2.97 5.72 2.08
CA ALA A 22 -1.77 6.43 1.68
C ALA A 22 -1.18 7.22 2.85
N GLU A 23 0.12 7.09 3.08
CA GLU A 23 0.88 7.90 4.02
C GLU A 23 1.85 8.80 3.25
N GLU A 24 1.65 10.11 3.35
CA GLU A 24 2.61 11.11 2.87
C GLU A 24 3.61 11.44 3.98
N TYR A 25 4.89 11.21 3.74
CA TYR A 25 5.96 11.52 4.66
C TYR A 25 6.43 12.98 4.51
N ALA A 26 7.09 13.47 5.57
CA ALA A 26 7.57 14.86 5.61
C ALA A 26 8.69 15.19 4.61
N ASP A 27 9.30 14.18 3.99
CA ASP A 27 10.29 14.33 2.92
C ASP A 27 9.66 14.43 1.52
N GLY A 28 8.33 14.29 1.42
CA GLY A 28 7.58 14.32 0.18
C GLY A 28 7.33 12.95 -0.44
N SER A 29 7.86 11.87 0.15
CA SER A 29 7.57 10.52 -0.29
C SER A 29 6.16 10.07 0.13
N ILE A 30 5.55 9.19 -0.66
CA ILE A 30 4.19 8.69 -0.44
C ILE A 30 4.22 7.16 -0.47
N LEU A 31 3.76 6.54 0.61
CA LEU A 31 3.51 5.10 0.67
C LEU A 31 2.02 4.84 0.49
N THR A 32 1.62 4.10 -0.53
CA THR A 32 0.23 3.67 -0.72
C THR A 32 0.12 2.17 -0.55
N VAL A 33 -0.88 1.68 0.18
CA VAL A 33 -1.14 0.26 0.41
C VAL A 33 -2.61 -0.05 0.12
N ALA A 34 -2.89 -1.17 -0.53
CA ALA A 34 -4.22 -1.61 -0.90
C ALA A 34 -4.46 -3.06 -0.46
N ASP A 35 -5.62 -3.31 0.16
CA ASP A 35 -6.19 -4.62 0.46
C ASP A 35 -7.26 -4.93 -0.60
N LEU A 36 -6.95 -5.85 -1.52
CA LEU A 36 -7.76 -6.17 -2.69
C LEU A 36 -8.73 -7.33 -2.40
N ASP A 37 -8.41 -8.19 -1.44
CA ASP A 37 -9.27 -9.32 -1.07
C ASP A 37 -10.11 -9.08 0.20
N ASN A 38 -9.97 -7.89 0.80
CA ASN A 38 -10.66 -7.44 2.01
C ASN A 38 -10.44 -8.38 3.20
N ASP A 39 -9.29 -9.06 3.28
CA ASP A 39 -8.94 -9.92 4.41
C ASP A 39 -8.39 -9.15 5.62
N GLY A 40 -8.17 -7.84 5.46
CA GLY A 40 -7.61 -6.93 6.46
C GLY A 40 -6.09 -6.78 6.38
N LEU A 41 -5.46 -7.37 5.36
CA LEU A 41 -4.04 -7.29 5.07
C LEU A 41 -3.80 -6.63 3.70
N ALA A 42 -2.71 -5.87 3.56
CA ALA A 42 -2.41 -5.19 2.29
C ALA A 42 -1.82 -6.17 1.26
N ASP A 43 -2.48 -6.39 0.14
CA ASP A 43 -1.96 -7.19 -0.97
C ASP A 43 -0.86 -6.49 -1.77
N VAL A 44 -1.01 -5.16 -1.92
CA VAL A 44 -0.12 -4.33 -2.73
C VAL A 44 0.32 -3.11 -1.93
N ALA A 45 1.62 -2.80 -1.98
CA ALA A 45 2.20 -1.57 -1.45
C ALA A 45 3.07 -0.89 -2.49
N THR A 46 2.88 0.41 -2.72
CA THR A 46 3.67 1.23 -3.63
C THR A 46 4.33 2.38 -2.88
N TYR A 47 5.60 2.65 -3.18
CA TYR A 47 6.36 3.73 -2.58
C TYR A 47 6.84 4.68 -3.67
N ASP A 48 6.29 5.89 -3.63
CA ASP A 48 6.68 7.05 -4.43
C ASP A 48 7.69 7.85 -3.61
N VAL A 49 8.95 7.83 -4.04
CA VAL A 49 10.08 8.38 -3.30
C VAL A 49 10.19 9.89 -3.52
N ASP A 50 9.72 10.39 -4.66
CA ASP A 50 9.90 11.79 -5.06
C ASP A 50 8.61 12.62 -5.11
N GLY A 51 7.47 11.99 -4.85
CA GLY A 51 6.15 12.60 -4.71
C GLY A 51 5.56 13.07 -6.03
N ASP A 52 5.98 12.52 -7.16
CA ASP A 52 5.49 12.91 -8.49
C ASP A 52 4.17 12.23 -8.90
N GLY A 53 3.68 11.31 -8.06
CA GLY A 53 2.48 10.51 -8.27
C GLY A 53 2.73 9.21 -9.02
N ILE A 54 3.98 8.88 -9.33
CA ILE A 54 4.41 7.61 -9.90
C ILE A 54 5.28 6.91 -8.87
N ALA A 55 4.90 5.69 -8.49
CA ALA A 55 5.71 4.94 -7.56
C ALA A 55 6.99 4.38 -8.23
N GLU A 56 8.16 4.60 -7.60
CA GLU A 56 9.42 3.96 -7.98
C GLU A 56 9.46 2.50 -7.55
N GLU A 57 8.85 2.18 -6.41
CA GLU A 57 8.85 0.84 -5.85
C GLU A 57 7.43 0.31 -5.72
N THR A 58 7.23 -0.95 -6.11
CA THR A 58 5.97 -1.67 -5.96
C THR A 58 6.26 -3.04 -5.37
N TYR A 59 5.49 -3.38 -4.35
CA TYR A 59 5.59 -4.60 -3.58
C TYR A 59 4.24 -5.31 -3.65
N GLU A 60 4.19 -6.44 -4.36
CA GLU A 60 3.03 -7.34 -4.36
C GLU A 60 3.35 -8.53 -3.46
N VAL A 61 2.50 -8.80 -2.47
CA VAL A 61 2.60 -10.02 -1.67
C VAL A 61 1.27 -10.75 -1.67
N PRO A 62 1.19 -11.90 -2.37
CA PRO A 62 0.00 -12.72 -2.32
C PRO A 62 -0.16 -13.30 -0.90
N GLY A 63 -1.15 -12.78 -0.16
CA GLY A 63 -1.45 -13.14 1.22
C GLY A 63 -1.13 -12.06 2.26
N GLY A 64 -0.88 -10.83 1.83
CA GLY A 64 -0.98 -9.65 2.68
C GLY A 64 0.28 -9.20 3.44
N TYR A 65 0.41 -7.88 3.64
CA TYR A 65 1.25 -7.23 4.66
C TYR A 65 0.37 -6.58 5.72
N THR A 66 0.69 -6.82 7.00
CA THR A 66 0.22 -6.08 8.20
C THR A 66 -1.29 -5.84 8.33
N SER A 67 -1.77 -5.53 9.52
CA SER A 67 -3.16 -5.07 9.67
C SER A 67 -3.24 -3.62 9.22
N LEU A 68 -4.09 -3.30 8.23
CA LEU A 68 -4.39 -1.91 7.84
C LEU A 68 -5.01 -1.17 9.03
N ALA A 69 -4.19 -0.48 9.83
CA ALA A 69 -4.64 0.33 10.94
C ALA A 69 -4.24 1.79 10.68
N ALA A 70 -5.26 2.66 10.57
CA ALA A 70 -5.11 4.09 10.25
C ALA A 70 -4.28 4.91 11.26
N GLU A 71 -3.81 4.31 12.37
CA GLU A 71 -2.95 4.97 13.35
C GLU A 71 -1.46 4.90 13.00
N GLU A 72 -0.99 3.83 12.34
CA GLU A 72 0.39 3.70 11.84
C GLU A 72 0.41 2.75 10.63
N VAL A 73 0.81 3.26 9.46
CA VAL A 73 1.13 2.40 8.30
C VAL A 73 2.50 1.77 8.55
N SER A 74 2.52 0.68 9.32
CA SER A 74 3.74 -0.11 9.50
C SER A 74 3.77 -1.23 8.48
N VAL A 75 4.74 -1.22 7.56
CA VAL A 75 5.03 -2.36 6.67
C VAL A 75 6.12 -3.19 7.34
N THR A 76 5.73 -4.28 8.00
CA THR A 76 6.68 -5.25 8.55
C THR A 76 6.77 -6.45 7.62
N TYR A 77 7.92 -6.65 6.99
CA TYR A 77 8.17 -7.77 6.08
C TYR A 77 8.06 -9.11 6.80
N THR A 78 6.93 -9.80 6.66
CA THR A 78 6.83 -11.24 7.00
C THR A 78 7.25 -12.05 5.77
N GLU A 79 8.57 -12.18 5.60
CA GLU A 79 9.29 -13.12 4.71
C GLU A 79 8.51 -13.75 3.53
N THR A 80 8.62 -13.17 2.32
CA THR A 80 9.35 -13.69 1.15
C THR A 80 8.94 -12.90 -0.10
N VAL A 81 9.57 -11.75 -0.32
CA VAL A 81 9.40 -10.96 -1.54
C VAL A 81 9.96 -11.78 -2.71
N THR A 82 9.09 -12.25 -3.59
CA THR A 82 9.51 -12.86 -4.85
C THR A 82 9.69 -11.75 -5.86
N TYR A 83 10.92 -11.27 -6.03
CA TYR A 83 11.25 -10.27 -7.03
C TYR A 83 10.94 -10.82 -8.43
N THR A 84 9.91 -10.29 -9.09
CA THR A 84 9.74 -10.48 -10.53
C THR A 84 10.24 -9.22 -11.22
N SER A 85 11.54 -9.21 -11.55
CA SER A 85 12.11 -8.22 -12.45
C SER A 85 11.61 -8.52 -13.87
N TYR A 86 10.92 -7.57 -14.51
CA TYR A 86 10.62 -7.60 -15.94
C TYR A 86 11.80 -7.10 -16.78
#